data_AF-A0A8S2E8Y3-F1
#
_entry.id   AF-A0A8S2E8Y3-F1
#
_cell.length_a   1.000
_cell.length_b   1.000
_cell.length_c   1.000
_cell.angle_alpha   90.00
_cell.angle_beta   90.00
_cell.angle_gamma   90.00
#
_symmetry.space_group_name_H-M   'P 1'
#
loop_
_entity.id
_entity.type
_entity.pdbx_description
1 polymer ?
#
loop_
_entity_poly.entity_id
_entity_poly.type
_entity_poly.pdbx_seq_one_letter_code
_entity_poly.pdbx_strand_id
1 'polypeptide(L)'
;MYSIRCNDCEKVYIGQTGNEVTLRMEQHEKKIALQDVDAKPAVHATQNNHKLKLKEPTVMAYERHEIKRQLKETLLTNIHRELAFNAISLKTRVFYSMQDKGKKGKN
;
A
#
# COMPACT_ATOMS: atom_id res chain seq x y z
N MET A 1 -0.55 6.30 -6.46
CA MET A 1 0.13 5.39 -5.51
C MET A 1 1.38 6.05 -5.00
N TYR A 2 1.62 6.00 -3.69
CA TYR A 2 2.81 6.61 -3.09
C TYR A 2 3.35 5.71 -1.97
N SER A 3 4.59 5.97 -1.56
CA SER A 3 5.19 5.38 -0.38
C SER A 3 5.80 6.43 0.56
N ILE A 4 5.77 6.15 1.86
CA ILE A 4 6.38 6.96 2.91
C ILE A 4 7.35 6.06 3.69
N ARG A 5 8.63 6.43 3.76
CA ARG A 5 9.62 5.69 4.54
C ARG A 5 9.56 6.11 6.01
N CYS A 6 9.85 5.17 6.90
CA CYS A 6 10.21 5.49 8.27
C CYS A 6 11.66 6.00 8.32
N ASN A 7 11.96 6.96 9.20
CA ASN A 7 13.33 7.42 9.44
C ASN A 7 14.08 6.53 10.42
N ASP A 8 13.37 5.83 11.30
CA ASP A 8 13.94 5.08 12.42
C ASP A 8 13.98 3.56 12.15
N CYS A 9 13.37 3.08 11.07
CA CYS A 9 13.47 1.68 10.64
C CYS A 9 13.32 1.52 9.13
N GLU A 10 13.57 0.31 8.62
CA GLU A 10 13.49 -0.02 7.19
C GLU A 10 12.05 -0.13 6.65
N LYS A 11 11.05 0.04 7.52
CA LYS A 11 9.66 -0.13 7.13
C LYS A 11 9.15 1.04 6.29
N VAL A 12 8.22 0.72 5.40
CA VAL A 12 7.58 1.66 4.48
C VAL A 12 6.06 1.56 4.62
N TYR A 13 5.38 2.68 4.46
CA TYR A 13 3.95 2.72 4.22
C TYR A 13 3.70 2.85 2.72
N ILE A 14 2.80 2.05 2.15
CA ILE A 14 2.37 2.21 0.76
C ILE A 14 0.88 2.54 0.75
N GLY A 15 0.51 3.68 0.18
CA GLY A 15 -0.86 4.18 0.21
C GLY A 15 -1.34 4.68 -1.15
N GLN A 16 -2.66 4.75 -1.30
CA GLN A 16 -3.30 5.43 -2.43
C GLN A 16 -3.96 6.75 -2.05
N THR A 17 -4.11 7.61 -3.05
CA THR A 17 -4.94 8.82 -2.97
C THR A 17 -5.54 9.10 -4.35
N GLY A 18 -6.78 9.58 -4.38
CA GLY A 18 -7.40 10.18 -5.55
C GLY A 18 -7.13 11.68 -5.68
N ASN A 19 -6.67 12.31 -4.60
CA ASN A 19 -6.30 13.73 -4.53
C ASN A 19 -4.78 13.89 -4.69
N GLU A 20 -4.30 15.13 -4.63
CA GLU A 20 -2.88 15.43 -4.58
C GLU A 20 -2.19 14.73 -3.40
N VAL A 21 -0.97 14.24 -3.66
CA VAL A 21 -0.17 13.53 -2.66
C VAL A 21 0.17 14.43 -1.49
N THR A 22 0.44 15.72 -1.75
CA THR A 22 0.76 16.74 -0.72
C THR A 22 -0.37 16.86 0.30
N LEU A 23 -1.62 17.05 -0.17
CA LEU A 23 -2.79 17.10 0.70
C LEU A 23 -2.95 15.81 1.53
N ARG A 24 -2.65 14.66 0.92
CA ARG A 24 -2.68 13.38 1.65
C ARG A 24 -1.60 13.31 2.74
N MET A 25 -0.43 13.93 2.54
CA MET A 25 0.63 13.97 3.56
C MET A 25 0.23 14.85 4.75
N GLU A 26 -0.38 16.00 4.51
CA GLU A 26 -0.93 16.87 5.57
C GLU A 26 -1.99 16.14 6.40
N GLN A 27 -2.86 15.36 5.76
CA GLN A 27 -3.83 14.52 6.45
C GLN A 27 -3.15 13.46 7.34
N HIS A 28 -2.08 12.83 6.86
CA HIS A 28 -1.31 11.87 7.66
C HIS A 28 -0.60 12.55 8.82
N GLU A 29 -0.01 13.72 8.61
CA GLU A 29 0.64 14.51 9.67
C GLU A 29 -0.35 14.82 10.78
N LYS A 30 -1.55 15.30 10.42
CA LYS A 30 -2.62 15.56 11.39
C LYS A 30 -3.04 14.28 12.14
N LYS A 31 -3.21 13.16 11.45
CA LYS A 31 -3.56 11.87 12.06
C LYS A 31 -2.48 11.36 13.01
N ILE A 32 -1.20 11.54 12.68
CA ILE A 32 -0.07 11.20 13.55
C ILE A 32 -0.07 12.08 14.81
N ALA A 33 -0.26 13.39 14.63
CA ALA A 33 -0.33 14.34 15.75
C ALA A 33 -1.50 14.04 16.70
N LEU A 34 -2.64 13.60 16.15
CA LEU A 34 -3.81 13.17 16.91
C LEU A 34 -3.72 11.73 17.44
N GLN A 35 -2.64 11.01 17.14
CA GLN A 35 -2.46 9.60 17.51
C GLN A 35 -3.63 8.70 17.08
N ASP A 36 -4.18 8.97 15.89
CA ASP A 36 -5.35 8.28 15.33
C ASP A 36 -5.08 6.77 15.17
N VAL A 37 -5.79 5.95 15.96
CA VAL A 37 -5.62 4.49 16.00
C VAL A 37 -6.09 3.78 14.73
N ASP A 38 -6.93 4.41 13.92
CA ASP A 38 -7.41 3.85 12.65
C ASP A 38 -6.41 4.11 11.51
N ALA A 39 -5.51 5.06 11.68
CA ALA A 39 -4.49 5.40 10.69
C ALA A 39 -3.22 4.58 10.91
N LYS A 40 -2.95 3.61 10.02
CA LYS A 40 -1.72 2.79 10.07
C LYS A 40 -0.42 3.60 10.20
N PRO A 41 -0.22 4.73 9.49
CA PRO A 41 0.95 5.58 9.69
C PRO A 41 1.06 6.15 11.11
N ALA A 42 -0.07 6.56 11.70
CA ALA A 42 -0.13 7.06 13.07
C ALA A 42 0.17 5.97 14.08
N VAL A 43 -0.46 4.79 13.94
CA VAL A 43 -0.17 3.61 14.77
C VAL A 43 1.32 3.24 14.74
N HIS A 44 1.93 3.22 13.56
CA HIS A 44 3.37 2.93 13.46
C HIS A 44 4.22 3.98 14.18
N ALA A 45 3.93 5.26 13.95
CA ALA A 45 4.66 6.37 14.56
C ALA A 45 4.53 6.39 16.08
N THR A 46 3.32 6.17 16.62
CA THR A 46 3.05 6.27 18.06
C THR A 46 3.55 5.05 18.83
N GLN A 47 3.28 3.83 18.34
CA GLN A 47 3.65 2.60 19.06
C GLN A 47 5.16 2.36 19.08
N ASN A 48 5.87 2.79 18.04
CA ASN A 48 7.32 2.60 17.94
C ASN A 48 8.11 3.86 18.29
N ASN A 49 7.43 4.97 18.59
CA ASN A 49 8.05 6.29 18.76
C ASN A 49 8.92 6.68 17.54
N HIS A 50 8.40 6.43 16.34
CA HIS A 50 9.09 6.62 15.07
C HIS A 50 8.58 7.86 14.32
N LYS A 51 9.45 8.42 13.48
CA LYS A 51 9.17 9.56 12.59
C LYS A 51 9.07 9.09 11.14
N LEU A 52 7.97 9.46 10.48
CA LEU A 52 7.75 9.17 9.07
C LEU A 52 8.20 10.34 8.19
N LYS A 53 8.80 10.05 7.02
CA LYS A 53 9.30 11.05 6.07
C LYS A 53 8.18 11.65 5.20
N LEU A 54 7.23 12.34 5.81
CA LEU A 54 6.03 12.88 5.13
C LEU A 54 6.32 13.98 4.10
N LYS A 55 7.44 14.70 4.23
CA LYS A 55 7.81 15.79 3.31
C LYS A 55 8.37 15.31 1.97
N GLU A 56 8.75 14.03 1.88
CA GLU A 56 9.35 13.44 0.68
C GLU A 56 8.68 12.10 0.34
N PRO A 57 7.37 12.10 0.02
CA PRO A 57 6.71 10.89 -0.43
C PRO A 57 7.23 10.50 -1.81
N THR A 58 7.47 9.21 -2.03
CA THR A 58 7.83 8.70 -3.36
C THR A 58 6.57 8.32 -4.11
N VAL A 59 6.34 8.90 -5.29
CA VAL A 59 5.24 8.47 -6.17
C VAL A 59 5.64 7.17 -6.87
N MET A 60 4.84 6.13 -6.69
CA MET A 60 5.13 4.79 -7.23
C MET A 60 4.39 4.51 -8.54
N ALA A 61 3.17 5.06 -8.70
CA ALA A 61 2.36 4.85 -9.89
C ALA A 61 1.20 5.85 -9.95
N TYR A 62 0.73 6.13 -11.17
CA TYR A 62 -0.48 6.91 -11.43
C TYR A 62 -1.62 5.98 -11.85
N GLU A 63 -2.82 6.23 -11.31
CA GLU A 63 -4.04 5.52 -11.70
C GLU A 63 -5.27 6.37 -11.39
N ARG A 64 -6.07 6.68 -12.41
CA ARG A 64 -7.27 7.51 -12.28
C ARG A 64 -8.45 6.68 -11.79
N HIS A 65 -8.54 5.43 -12.23
CA HIS A 65 -9.67 4.57 -11.90
C HIS A 65 -9.54 4.02 -10.47
N GLU A 66 -10.50 4.33 -9.61
CA GLU A 66 -10.43 4.01 -8.18
C GLU A 66 -10.21 2.52 -7.90
N ILE A 67 -11.02 1.65 -8.51
CA ILE A 67 -10.92 0.20 -8.31
C ILE A 67 -9.53 -0.32 -8.72
N LYS A 68 -9.01 0.13 -9.87
CA LYS A 68 -7.66 -0.26 -10.34
C LYS A 68 -6.59 0.26 -9.38
N ARG A 69 -6.80 1.44 -8.79
CA ARG A 69 -5.88 2.05 -7.83
C ARG A 69 -5.83 1.26 -6.52
N GLN A 70 -6.97 0.84 -5.98
CA GLN A 70 -7.06 -0.02 -4.80
C GLN A 70 -6.43 -1.40 -5.04
N LEU A 71 -6.67 -1.99 -6.22
CA LEU A 71 -6.04 -3.27 -6.60
C LEU A 71 -4.51 -3.13 -6.69
N LYS A 72 -4.03 -2.04 -7.32
CA LYS A 72 -2.60 -1.73 -7.40
C LYS A 72 -1.98 -1.52 -6.02
N GLU A 73 -2.65 -0.82 -5.10
CA GLU A 73 -2.19 -0.66 -3.71
C GLU A 73 -2.02 -2.00 -3.01
N THR A 74 -3.03 -2.86 -3.11
CA THR A 74 -3.01 -4.20 -2.52
C THR A 74 -1.87 -5.03 -3.11
N LEU A 75 -1.70 -4.99 -4.43
CA LEU A 75 -0.62 -5.71 -5.09
C LEU A 75 0.75 -5.20 -4.66
N LEU A 76 0.97 -3.88 -4.65
CA LEU A 76 2.25 -3.27 -4.27
C LEU A 76 2.61 -3.53 -2.81
N THR A 77 1.65 -3.38 -1.90
CA THR A 77 1.85 -3.69 -0.47
C THR A 77 2.21 -5.17 -0.26
N ASN A 78 1.61 -6.09 -1.01
CA ASN A 78 1.92 -7.52 -0.94
C ASN A 78 3.27 -7.88 -1.59
N ILE A 79 3.62 -7.27 -2.72
CA ILE A 79 4.95 -7.44 -3.36
C ILE A 79 6.06 -7.02 -2.38
N HIS A 80 5.83 -5.92 -1.66
CA HIS A 80 6.78 -5.39 -0.67
C HIS A 80 6.46 -5.80 0.77
N ARG A 81 5.79 -6.94 0.99
CA ARG A 81 5.30 -7.39 2.32
C ARG A 81 6.32 -7.33 3.46
N GLU A 82 7.60 -7.58 3.17
CA GLU A 82 8.66 -7.57 4.18
C GLU A 82 8.98 -6.16 4.68
N LEU A 83 8.80 -5.14 3.83
CA LEU A 83 9.06 -3.74 4.17
C LEU A 83 7.75 -3.00 4.51
N ALA A 84 6.66 -3.33 3.83
CA ALA A 84 5.39 -2.62 3.93
C ALA A 84 4.67 -2.97 5.25
N PHE A 85 4.62 -2.03 6.19
CA PHE A 85 3.96 -2.28 7.48
C PHE A 85 2.43 -2.29 7.41
N ASN A 86 1.86 -1.93 6.26
CA ASN A 86 0.43 -1.98 5.98
C ASN A 86 0.03 -3.09 4.99
N ALA A 87 0.92 -4.07 4.75
CA ALA A 87 0.59 -5.24 3.96
C ALA A 87 -0.53 -6.06 4.63
N ILE A 88 -1.52 -6.46 3.83
CA ILE A 88 -2.61 -7.32 4.30
C ILE A 88 -2.30 -8.78 3.98
N SER A 89 -2.67 -9.68 4.90
CA SER A 89 -2.57 -11.12 4.64
C SER A 89 -3.73 -11.57 3.75
N LEU A 90 -3.41 -11.99 2.53
CA LEU A 90 -4.38 -12.64 1.63
C LEU A 90 -4.52 -14.12 2.04
N LYS A 91 -5.40 -14.41 3.00
CA LYS A 91 -5.67 -15.79 3.47
C LYS A 91 -6.57 -16.59 2.52
N THR A 92 -7.17 -15.93 1.54
CA THR A 92 -8.13 -16.55 0.62
C THR A 92 -7.41 -17.48 -0.34
N ARG A 93 -7.81 -18.75 -0.38
CA ARG A 93 -7.41 -19.68 -1.44
C ARG A 93 -8.12 -19.30 -2.73
N VAL A 94 -7.36 -18.83 -3.70
CA VAL A 94 -7.86 -18.61 -5.06
C VAL A 94 -7.75 -19.94 -5.80
N PHE A 95 -8.89 -20.50 -6.19
CA PHE A 95 -8.93 -21.67 -7.07
C PHE A 95 -8.94 -21.18 -8.52
N TYR A 96 -8.00 -21.67 -9.33
CA TYR A 96 -7.99 -21.41 -10.76
C TYR A 96 -8.02 -22.76 -11.48
N SER A 97 -9.04 -23.01 -12.30
CA SER A 97 -9.04 -24.13 -13.25
C SER A 97 -8.49 -23.64 -14.58
N MET A 98 -7.31 -24.14 -14.96
CA MET A 98 -6.84 -24.03 -16.35
C MET A 98 -7.77 -24.89 -17.20
N GLN A 99 -8.61 -24.28 -18.05
CA GLN A 99 -9.19 -25.01 -19.17
C GLN A 99 -8.08 -25.23 -20.19
N ASP A 100 -7.47 -26.41 -20.17
CA ASP A 100 -6.61 -26.87 -21.26
C ASP A 100 -7.43 -26.85 -22.56
N LYS A 101 -7.20 -25.85 -23.41
CA LYS A 101 -7.65 -25.91 -24.79
C LYS A 101 -6.83 -26.99 -25.48
N GLY A 102 -7.28 -28.23 -25.37
CA GLY A 102 -6.69 -29.39 -26.02
C GLY A 102 -6.48 -29.12 -27.50
N LYS A 103 -5.21 -28.94 -27.90
CA LYS A 103 -4.78 -29.20 -29.27
C LYS A 103 -4.83 -30.71 -29.49
N LYS A 104 -5.93 -31.20 -30.07
CA LYS A 104 -5.93 -32.43 -30.88
C LYS A 104 -6.42 -31.97 -32.26
N GLY A 105 -5.53 -31.71 -33.21
CA GLY A 105 -4.76 -32.74 -33.89
C GLY A 105 -5.54 -33.08 -35.15
N LYS A 106 -5.20 -32.41 -36.26
CA LYS A 106 -5.76 -32.68 -37.59
C LYS A 106 -5.42 -34.14 -37.96
N ASN A 107 -6.42 -34.91 -38.37
CA ASN A 107 -6.27 -36.04 -39.28
C ASN A 107 -7.08 -35.73 -40.53
#